data_AF-A0A183TJF9-F1
#
_entry.id   AF-A0A183TJF9-F1
#
_cell.length_a   1.000
_cell.length_b   1.000
_cell.length_c   1.000
_cell.angle_alpha   90.00
_cell.angle_beta   90.00
_cell.angle_gamma   90.00
#
_symmetry.space_group_name_H-M   'P 1'
#
loop_
_entity.id
_entity.type
_entity.pdbx_description
1 polymer ?
#
loop_
_entity_poly.entity_id
_entity_poly.type
_entity_poly.pdbx_seq_one_letter_code
_entity_poly.pdbx_strand_id
1 'polypeptide(L)'
;MPTAMVISNDIMAYIFGMMLGKTPLIKLSPKKTWEGFIGGGISSLLLGLLFSLAVIDNKHFICPIEYDDTLGALSMDCVPDAIFIPRTYNVSRWLFFVPFRTFTWYPYFKHCIVIGLFVSFVGPFGGFFASGFKRAFRIKDFGDVIPGHGGIMDRFDCQIITGWFVFFYYHSFVKPASTGFLLQQLFVLPHHEQLAFLGTFIDGLTRRGVLPATLSQPILDFAEQARKSAAIASSLNDDLPNPP
;
A
#
# COMPACT_ATOMS: atom_id res chain seq x y z
N MET A 1 9.60 8.19 2.92
CA MET A 1 8.84 8.29 4.20
C MET A 1 8.97 7.04 5.07
N PRO A 2 8.62 5.80 4.62
CA PRO A 2 8.66 4.62 5.49
C PRO A 2 10.04 4.32 6.09
N THR A 3 11.11 4.41 5.28
CA THR A 3 12.50 4.27 5.75
C THR A 3 12.85 5.24 6.87
N ALA A 4 12.40 6.50 6.76
CA ALA A 4 12.64 7.52 7.77
C ALA A 4 11.90 7.21 9.08
N MET A 5 10.70 6.60 9.01
CA MET A 5 9.99 6.14 10.21
C MET A 5 10.74 5.03 10.92
N VAL A 6 11.29 4.06 10.17
CA VAL A 6 12.08 2.96 10.75
C VAL A 6 13.33 3.51 11.46
N ILE A 7 14.07 4.39 10.78
CA ILE A 7 15.27 5.03 11.36
C ILE A 7 14.90 5.83 12.61
N SER A 8 13.81 6.61 12.54
CA SER A 8 13.34 7.40 13.68
C SER A 8 12.92 6.51 14.85
N ASN A 9 12.25 5.39 14.56
CA ASN A 9 11.84 4.41 15.57
C ASN A 9 13.05 3.81 16.28
N ASP A 10 14.09 3.40 15.55
CA ASP A 10 15.29 2.81 16.15
C ASP A 10 16.08 3.82 17.00
N ILE A 11 16.25 5.05 16.51
CA ILE A 11 16.92 6.14 17.25
C ILE A 11 16.14 6.48 18.52
N MET A 12 14.83 6.68 18.41
CA MET A 12 14.02 7.09 19.55
C MET A 12 13.84 5.95 20.54
N ALA A 13 13.71 4.70 20.09
CA ALA A 13 13.69 3.55 20.98
C ALA A 13 14.99 3.42 21.78
N TYR A 14 16.13 3.76 21.18
CA TYR A 14 17.40 3.85 21.89
C TYR A 14 17.42 4.99 22.92
N ILE A 15 17.01 6.21 22.53
CA ILE A 15 16.99 7.38 23.43
C ILE A 15 16.07 7.14 24.64
N PHE A 16 14.82 6.74 24.40
CA PHE A 16 13.86 6.44 25.47
C PHE A 16 14.28 5.20 26.27
N GLY A 17 14.89 4.21 25.61
CA GLY A 17 15.44 3.03 26.27
C GLY A 17 16.59 3.38 27.22
N MET A 18 17.45 4.33 26.88
CA MET A 18 18.52 4.79 27.78
C MET A 18 17.99 5.65 28.92
N MET A 19 17.04 6.55 28.65
CA MET A 19 16.56 7.51 29.65
C MET A 19 15.58 6.89 30.66
N LEU A 20 14.69 6.01 30.18
CA LEU A 20 13.55 5.50 30.94
C LEU A 20 13.52 3.97 31.05
N GLY A 21 14.45 3.27 30.37
CA GLY A 21 14.44 1.82 30.30
C GLY A 21 14.72 1.15 31.64
N LYS A 22 13.73 0.42 32.15
CA LYS A 22 13.84 -0.37 33.38
C LYS A 22 13.51 -1.83 33.13
N THR A 23 12.58 -2.11 32.21
CA THR A 23 12.07 -3.46 31.97
C THR A 23 12.57 -4.02 30.64
N PRO A 24 13.37 -5.10 30.65
CA PRO A 24 13.85 -5.71 29.41
C PRO A 24 12.70 -6.36 28.64
N LEU A 25 12.69 -6.20 27.32
CA LEU A 25 11.65 -6.69 26.43
C LEU A 25 11.77 -8.19 26.17
N ILE A 26 12.99 -8.68 25.91
CA ILE A 26 13.30 -10.08 25.62
C ILE A 26 14.61 -10.50 26.31
N LYS A 27 14.65 -11.70 26.91
CA LYS A 27 15.86 -12.24 27.57
C LYS A 27 17.07 -12.40 26.63
N LEU A 28 16.81 -12.65 25.35
CA LEU A 28 17.83 -12.76 24.30
C LEU A 28 18.54 -11.42 24.01
N SER A 29 17.88 -10.29 24.30
CA SER A 29 18.41 -8.94 24.05
C SER A 29 18.13 -8.03 25.26
N PRO A 30 18.92 -8.15 26.34
CA PRO A 30 18.67 -7.45 27.60
C PRO A 30 18.79 -5.92 27.51
N LYS A 31 19.41 -5.40 26.43
CA LYS A 31 19.55 -3.96 26.19
C LYS A 31 18.30 -3.31 25.60
N LYS A 32 17.34 -4.09 25.07
CA LYS A 32 16.09 -3.58 24.51
C LYS A 32 15.01 -3.60 25.58
N THR A 33 14.36 -2.47 25.82
CA THR A 33 13.40 -2.26 26.91
C THR A 33 11.98 -1.99 26.39
N TRP A 34 10.97 -2.29 27.20
CA TRP A 34 9.57 -1.99 26.86
C TRP A 34 9.31 -0.49 26.76
N GLU A 35 9.93 0.30 27.63
CA GLU A 35 9.78 1.76 27.63
C GLU A 35 10.38 2.37 26.36
N GLY A 36 11.52 1.84 25.91
CA GLY A 36 12.12 2.21 24.63
C GLY A 36 11.23 1.84 23.44
N PHE A 37 10.66 0.63 23.44
CA PHE A 37 9.75 0.19 22.37
C PHE A 37 8.51 1.08 22.24
N ILE A 38 7.83 1.38 23.35
CA ILE A 38 6.65 2.26 23.34
C ILE A 38 7.03 3.69 22.96
N GLY A 39 8.12 4.22 23.53
CA GLY A 39 8.61 5.57 23.23
C GLY A 39 9.02 5.73 21.77
N GLY A 40 9.71 4.75 21.19
CA GLY A 40 10.08 4.70 19.77
C GLY A 40 8.86 4.67 18.86
N GLY A 41 7.84 3.87 19.22
CA GLY A 41 6.61 3.77 18.44
C GLY A 41 5.82 5.08 18.40
N ILE A 42 5.60 5.71 19.56
CA ILE A 42 4.87 6.99 19.63
C ILE A 42 5.62 8.10 18.90
N SER A 43 6.93 8.22 19.14
CA SER A 43 7.75 9.26 18.53
C SER A 43 7.91 9.09 17.02
N SER A 44 8.07 7.86 16.51
CA SER A 44 8.17 7.60 15.07
C SER A 44 6.85 7.89 14.33
N LEU A 45 5.70 7.61 14.94
CA LEU A 45 4.39 8.03 14.42
C LEU A 45 4.26 9.55 14.34
N LEU A 46 4.62 10.26 15.42
CA LEU A 46 4.57 11.72 15.47
C LEU A 46 5.52 12.35 14.43
N LEU A 47 6.78 11.93 14.41
CA LEU A 47 7.77 12.42 13.45
C LEU A 47 7.39 12.07 12.00
N GLY A 48 6.83 10.88 11.77
CA GLY A 48 6.32 10.49 10.47
C GLY A 48 5.17 11.37 9.99
N LEU A 49 4.23 11.70 10.88
CA LEU A 49 3.13 12.63 10.57
C LEU A 49 3.62 14.06 10.31
N LEU A 50 4.57 14.55 11.11
CA LEU A 50 5.20 15.85 10.90
C LEU A 50 5.94 15.92 9.56
N PHE A 51 6.68 14.86 9.23
CA PHE A 51 7.36 14.75 7.93
C PHE A 51 6.35 14.73 6.79
N SER A 52 5.25 13.99 6.92
CA SER A 52 4.16 13.96 5.95
C SER A 52 3.51 15.32 5.73
N LEU A 53 3.33 16.12 6.80
CA LEU A 53 2.84 17.50 6.69
C LEU A 53 3.82 18.40 5.93
N ALA A 54 5.12 18.26 6.18
CA ALA A 54 6.13 19.06 5.48
C ALA A 54 6.22 18.75 3.98
N VAL A 55 5.84 17.54 3.58
CA VAL A 55 5.94 17.06 2.19
C VAL A 55 4.72 17.45 1.35
N ILE A 56 3.54 17.62 1.95
CA ILE A 56 2.27 17.75 1.22
C ILE A 56 2.13 19.07 0.43
N ASP A 57 2.83 20.12 0.84
CA ASP A 57 2.78 21.42 0.15
C ASP A 57 3.76 21.48 -1.04
N ASN A 58 4.69 20.53 -1.12
CA ASN A 58 5.79 20.57 -2.08
C ASN A 58 5.48 19.71 -3.31
N LYS A 59 5.18 20.37 -4.44
CA LYS A 59 4.90 19.71 -5.73
C LYS A 59 5.97 18.69 -6.16
N HIS A 60 7.24 18.96 -5.85
CA HIS A 60 8.38 18.10 -6.15
C HIS A 60 8.28 16.68 -5.56
N PHE A 61 7.53 16.50 -4.47
CA PHE A 61 7.36 15.18 -3.84
C PHE A 61 6.05 14.49 -4.20
N ILE A 62 5.14 15.19 -4.87
CA ILE A 62 3.82 14.68 -5.25
C ILE A 62 3.82 14.29 -6.73
N CYS A 63 4.42 15.13 -7.58
CA CYS A 63 4.42 14.93 -9.02
C CYS A 63 5.66 14.17 -9.49
N PRO A 64 5.49 13.12 -10.31
CA PRO A 64 6.62 12.50 -11.00
C PRO A 64 7.21 13.48 -12.02
N ILE A 65 8.52 13.38 -12.25
CA ILE A 65 9.20 14.14 -13.31
C ILE A 65 8.94 13.42 -14.63
N GLU A 66 8.27 14.09 -15.57
CA GLU A 66 7.96 13.54 -16.89
C GLU A 66 8.45 14.49 -17.99
N TYR A 67 8.87 13.95 -19.12
CA TYR A 67 9.31 14.75 -20.25
C TYR A 67 8.09 15.17 -21.06
N ASP A 68 7.91 16.48 -21.22
CA ASP A 68 6.81 17.02 -22.02
C ASP A 68 7.31 17.33 -23.43
N ASP A 69 6.82 16.55 -24.40
CA ASP A 69 7.14 16.68 -25.82
C ASP A 69 6.73 18.05 -26.38
N THR A 70 5.74 18.72 -25.79
CA THR A 70 5.27 20.04 -26.25
C THR A 70 6.18 21.18 -25.82
N LEU A 71 6.81 21.05 -24.65
CA LEU A 71 7.74 22.04 -24.09
C LEU A 71 9.20 21.72 -24.43
N GLY A 72 9.48 20.50 -24.91
CA GLY A 72 10.84 20.03 -25.16
C GLY A 72 11.70 20.00 -23.88
N ALA A 73 11.06 19.83 -22.73
CA ALA A 73 11.67 19.97 -21.42
C ALA A 73 11.07 18.99 -20.41
N LEU A 74 11.83 18.70 -19.35
CA LEU A 74 11.32 17.98 -18.19
C LEU A 74 10.37 18.91 -17.42
N SER A 75 9.11 18.52 -17.31
CA SER A 75 8.08 19.24 -16.56
C SER A 75 7.72 18.48 -15.29
N MET A 76 7.28 19.22 -14.27
CA MET A 76 6.76 18.68 -13.00
C MET A 76 5.29 19.08 -12.78
N ASP A 77 4.62 19.58 -13.81
CA ASP A 77 3.22 19.93 -13.75
C ASP A 77 2.35 18.70 -13.96
N CYS A 78 1.89 18.11 -12.85
CA CYS A 78 0.98 16.99 -12.84
C CYS A 78 -0.32 17.33 -12.10
N VAL A 79 -1.39 16.58 -12.42
CA VAL A 79 -2.59 16.55 -11.58
C VAL A 79 -2.31 15.60 -10.41
N PRO A 80 -2.38 16.06 -9.15
CA PRO A 80 -2.05 15.22 -8.01
C PRO A 80 -3.04 14.06 -7.87
N ASP A 81 -2.51 12.89 -7.48
CA ASP A 81 -3.33 11.71 -7.23
C ASP A 81 -4.40 11.97 -6.15
N ALA A 82 -5.51 11.23 -6.21
CA ALA A 82 -6.65 11.36 -5.29
C ALA A 82 -6.29 11.20 -3.79
N ILE A 83 -5.11 10.67 -3.49
CA ILE A 83 -4.56 10.47 -2.15
C ILE A 83 -4.09 11.80 -1.53
N PHE A 84 -3.65 12.74 -2.37
CA PHE A 84 -3.18 14.07 -1.98
C PHE A 84 -4.27 15.14 -2.11
N ILE A 85 -5.51 14.76 -2.44
CA ILE A 85 -6.66 15.66 -2.48
C ILE A 85 -7.46 15.49 -1.17
N PRO A 86 -7.76 16.58 -0.44
CA PRO A 86 -8.50 16.49 0.80
C PRO A 86 -9.92 15.95 0.57
N ARG A 87 -10.35 15.02 1.42
CA ARG A 87 -11.71 14.44 1.37
C ARG A 87 -12.45 14.73 2.67
N THR A 88 -13.74 15.02 2.55
CA THR A 88 -14.64 15.22 3.68
C THR A 88 -15.21 13.88 4.13
N TYR A 89 -15.03 13.54 5.41
CA TYR A 89 -15.59 12.35 6.02
C TYR A 89 -16.68 12.75 7.00
N ASN A 90 -17.83 12.10 6.89
CA ASN A 90 -18.93 12.25 7.84
C ASN A 90 -18.63 11.37 9.06
N VAL A 91 -18.57 11.96 10.24
CA VAL A 91 -18.37 11.19 11.47
C VAL A 91 -19.66 10.46 11.83
N SER A 92 -19.53 9.19 12.20
CA SER A 92 -20.67 8.38 12.62
C SER A 92 -21.34 9.03 13.84
N ARG A 93 -22.68 9.03 13.84
CA ARG A 93 -23.52 9.60 14.91
C ARG A 93 -23.23 9.00 16.29
N TRP A 94 -22.57 7.84 16.36
CA TRP A 94 -22.18 7.17 17.60
C TRP A 94 -21.08 7.90 18.38
N LEU A 95 -20.29 8.75 17.74
CA LEU A 95 -19.27 9.58 18.39
C LEU A 95 -19.93 10.80 19.07
N PHE A 96 -20.78 10.55 20.07
CA PHE A 96 -21.67 11.53 20.70
C PHE A 96 -20.94 12.69 21.38
N PHE A 97 -19.67 12.50 21.76
CA PHE A 97 -18.86 13.48 22.49
C PHE A 97 -18.10 14.48 21.61
N VAL A 98 -18.16 14.37 20.28
CA VAL A 98 -17.35 15.20 19.39
C VAL A 98 -18.21 16.27 18.72
N PRO A 99 -17.89 17.58 18.86
CA PRO A 99 -18.75 18.67 18.38
C PRO A 99 -18.76 18.85 16.85
N PHE A 100 -17.95 18.10 16.11
CA PHE A 100 -17.80 18.22 14.67
C PHE A 100 -18.57 17.11 13.94
N ARG A 101 -19.40 17.46 12.95
CA ARG A 101 -20.15 16.50 12.10
C ARG A 101 -19.42 16.07 10.83
N THR A 102 -18.44 16.85 10.41
CA THR A 102 -17.65 16.63 9.20
C THR A 102 -16.18 16.91 9.49
N PHE A 103 -15.30 16.02 9.03
CA PHE A 103 -13.86 16.17 9.19
C PHE A 103 -13.18 16.07 7.83
N THR A 104 -12.48 17.13 7.43
CA THR A 104 -11.71 17.19 6.18
C THR A 104 -10.27 16.76 6.47
N TRP A 105 -9.81 15.73 5.79
CA TRP A 105 -8.46 15.22 6.00
C TRP A 105 -7.92 14.52 4.75
N TYR A 106 -6.60 14.54 4.58
CA TYR A 106 -5.95 13.90 3.44
C TYR A 106 -5.92 12.38 3.61
N PRO A 107 -6.41 11.60 2.61
CA PRO A 107 -6.31 10.14 2.65
C PRO A 107 -4.87 9.63 2.88
N TYR A 108 -3.87 10.37 2.37
CA TYR A 108 -2.45 10.11 2.57
C TYR A 108 -2.07 9.77 4.02
N PHE A 109 -2.51 10.59 4.97
CA PHE A 109 -2.18 10.41 6.39
C PHE A 109 -2.73 9.10 6.97
N LYS A 110 -3.85 8.57 6.46
CA LYS A 110 -4.37 7.26 6.89
C LYS A 110 -3.35 6.16 6.57
N HIS A 111 -2.77 6.20 5.38
CA HIS A 111 -1.71 5.26 4.99
C HIS A 111 -0.44 5.45 5.84
N CYS A 112 -0.05 6.69 6.13
CA CYS A 112 1.08 6.97 7.02
C CYS A 112 0.90 6.39 8.43
N ILE A 113 -0.31 6.50 9.00
CA ILE A 113 -0.62 5.92 10.31
C ILE A 113 -0.55 4.40 10.26
N VAL A 114 -1.13 3.76 9.24
CA VAL A 114 -1.11 2.29 9.11
C VAL A 114 0.32 1.77 8.96
N ILE A 115 1.11 2.39 8.08
CA ILE A 115 2.53 2.04 7.90
C ILE A 115 3.32 2.29 9.18
N GLY A 116 3.08 3.41 9.85
CA GLY A 116 3.76 3.75 11.10
C GLY A 116 3.46 2.79 12.25
N LEU A 117 2.20 2.35 12.38
CA LEU A 117 1.81 1.35 13.37
C LEU A 117 2.49 0.01 13.08
N PHE A 118 2.54 -0.38 11.81
CA PHE A 118 3.27 -1.59 11.40
C PHE A 118 4.77 -1.47 11.72
N VAL A 119 5.41 -0.36 11.36
CA VAL A 119 6.83 -0.12 11.65
C VAL A 119 7.11 -0.16 13.15
N SER A 120 6.27 0.50 13.96
CA SER A 120 6.44 0.55 15.41
C SER A 120 6.31 -0.82 16.05
N PHE A 121 5.33 -1.61 15.59
CA PHE A 121 5.03 -2.89 16.20
C PHE A 121 5.91 -4.01 15.64
N VAL A 122 5.93 -4.18 14.32
CA VAL A 122 6.57 -5.31 13.62
C VAL A 122 8.03 -5.01 13.28
N GLY A 123 8.39 -3.77 12.99
CA GLY A 123 9.76 -3.37 12.60
C GLY A 123 10.85 -3.85 13.58
N PRO A 124 10.72 -3.65 14.90
CA PRO A 124 11.69 -4.10 15.90
C PRO A 124 11.94 -5.61 15.92
N PHE A 125 10.98 -6.42 15.43
CA PHE A 125 11.14 -7.87 15.34
C PHE A 125 12.18 -8.30 14.31
N GLY A 126 12.43 -7.51 13.25
CA GLY A 126 13.56 -7.75 12.36
C GLY A 126 14.89 -7.74 13.10
N GLY A 127 15.09 -6.73 13.94
CA GLY A 127 16.26 -6.63 14.81
C GLY A 127 16.38 -7.75 15.85
N PHE A 128 15.25 -8.25 16.36
CA PHE A 128 15.26 -9.42 17.26
C PHE A 128 15.63 -10.70 16.52
N PHE A 129 15.11 -10.90 15.31
CA PHE A 129 15.40 -12.06 14.49
C PHE A 129 16.88 -12.12 14.12
N ALA A 130 17.46 -11.00 13.65
CA ALA A 130 18.89 -10.90 13.38
C ALA A 130 19.73 -11.17 14.63
N SER A 131 19.38 -10.56 15.77
CA SER A 131 20.08 -10.81 17.04
C SER A 131 20.00 -12.27 17.49
N GLY A 132 18.86 -12.93 17.29
CA GLY A 132 18.67 -14.33 17.65
C GLY A 132 19.44 -15.28 16.74
N PHE A 133 19.46 -15.02 15.44
CA PHE A 133 20.25 -15.78 14.48
C PHE A 133 21.74 -15.71 14.84
N LYS A 134 22.26 -14.51 15.12
CA LYS A 134 23.65 -14.32 15.57
C LYS A 134 23.99 -15.17 16.81
N ARG A 135 23.07 -15.22 17.78
CA ARG A 135 23.26 -16.05 18.99
C ARG A 135 23.24 -17.55 18.69
N ALA A 136 22.41 -18.01 17.76
CA ALA A 136 22.32 -19.42 17.38
C ALA A 136 23.63 -19.94 16.76
N PHE A 137 24.28 -19.14 15.92
CA PHE A 137 25.55 -19.50 15.27
C PHE A 137 26.81 -19.10 16.07
N ARG A 138 26.65 -18.50 17.26
CA ARG A 138 27.75 -17.95 18.08
C ARG A 138 28.61 -16.93 17.32
N ILE A 139 28.02 -16.22 16.37
CA ILE A 139 28.65 -15.15 15.59
C ILE A 139 28.22 -13.82 16.19
N LYS A 140 29.12 -12.83 16.25
CA LYS A 140 28.82 -11.52 16.85
C LYS A 140 28.17 -10.55 15.87
N ASP A 141 28.68 -10.52 14.64
CA ASP A 141 28.27 -9.63 13.55
C ASP A 141 28.27 -10.43 12.23
N PHE A 142 27.32 -10.15 11.33
CA PHE A 142 27.20 -10.91 10.06
C PHE A 142 28.36 -10.67 9.08
N GLY A 143 29.22 -9.69 9.36
CA GLY A 143 30.43 -9.38 8.61
C GLY A 143 30.98 -8.00 9.00
N ASP A 144 32.20 -7.70 8.56
CA ASP A 144 32.89 -6.44 8.87
C ASP A 144 32.99 -5.55 7.61
N VAL A 145 31.83 -5.25 7.00
CA VAL A 145 31.81 -4.44 5.77
C VAL A 145 32.26 -2.99 6.06
N ILE A 146 31.98 -2.48 7.27
CA ILE A 146 32.44 -1.16 7.71
C ILE A 146 33.10 -1.33 9.09
N PRO A 147 34.40 -1.01 9.23
CA PRO A 147 35.10 -1.18 10.50
C PRO A 147 34.44 -0.38 11.62
N GLY A 148 34.09 -1.07 12.71
CA GLY A 148 33.46 -0.47 13.90
C GLY A 148 31.94 -0.28 13.82
N HIS A 149 31.28 -0.70 12.74
CA HIS A 149 29.86 -0.40 12.49
C HIS A 149 28.99 -1.62 12.16
N GLY A 150 29.54 -2.82 12.28
CA GLY A 150 28.86 -4.10 12.06
C GLY A 150 28.62 -4.44 10.59
N GLY A 151 27.80 -5.47 10.36
CA GLY A 151 27.47 -5.95 9.02
C GLY A 151 26.38 -5.12 8.34
N ILE A 152 26.37 -5.13 7.01
CA ILE A 152 25.25 -4.58 6.21
C ILE A 152 23.91 -5.20 6.65
N MET A 153 23.89 -6.51 6.89
CA MET A 153 22.69 -7.22 7.31
C MET A 153 22.11 -6.71 8.64
N ASP A 154 22.96 -6.25 9.57
CA ASP A 154 22.54 -5.70 10.86
C ASP A 154 21.85 -4.32 10.74
N ARG A 155 21.94 -3.68 9.57
CA ARG A 155 21.29 -2.39 9.29
C ARG A 155 20.01 -2.52 8.46
N PHE A 156 19.86 -3.63 7.74
CA PHE A 156 18.76 -3.85 6.81
C PHE A 156 17.72 -4.85 7.34
N ASP A 157 17.92 -5.45 8.51
CA ASP A 157 17.01 -6.44 9.09
C ASP A 157 15.58 -5.91 9.31
N CYS A 158 15.41 -4.71 9.90
CA CYS A 158 14.11 -4.05 10.07
C CYS A 158 13.59 -3.41 8.76
N GLN A 159 14.50 -2.93 7.92
CA GLN A 159 14.17 -2.26 6.66
C GLN A 159 13.63 -3.24 5.61
N ILE A 160 14.16 -4.45 5.53
CA ILE A 160 13.71 -5.47 4.58
C ILE A 160 12.26 -5.86 4.91
N ILE A 161 11.95 -6.22 6.16
CA ILE A 161 10.60 -6.61 6.57
C ILE A 161 9.60 -5.47 6.33
N THR A 162 9.99 -4.24 6.68
CA THR A 162 9.16 -3.06 6.42
C THR A 162 8.96 -2.82 4.93
N GLY A 163 10.01 -2.99 4.12
CA GLY A 163 9.97 -2.81 2.68
C GLY A 163 8.99 -3.76 1.99
N TRP A 164 9.01 -5.04 2.36
CA TRP A 164 8.04 -6.02 1.88
C TRP A 164 6.60 -5.64 2.22
N PHE A 165 6.34 -5.24 3.46
CA PHE A 165 5.02 -4.78 3.88
C PHE A 165 4.57 -3.56 3.08
N VAL A 166 5.42 -2.53 2.95
CA VAL A 166 5.10 -1.31 2.21
C VAL A 166 4.83 -1.63 0.74
N PHE A 167 5.60 -2.52 0.13
CA PHE A 167 5.40 -2.93 -1.26
C PHE A 167 4.00 -3.54 -1.46
N PHE A 168 3.64 -4.56 -0.68
CA PHE A 168 2.32 -5.20 -0.79
C PHE A 168 1.19 -4.24 -0.41
N TYR A 169 1.39 -3.44 0.63
CA TYR A 169 0.41 -2.46 1.07
C TYR A 169 0.15 -1.40 -0.02
N TYR A 170 1.21 -0.89 -0.64
CA TYR A 170 1.12 0.08 -1.73
C TYR A 170 0.34 -0.50 -2.92
N HIS A 171 0.69 -1.71 -3.36
CA HIS A 171 0.02 -2.35 -4.49
C HIS A 171 -1.44 -2.73 -4.21
N SER A 172 -1.79 -3.01 -2.96
CA SER A 172 -3.14 -3.47 -2.60
C SER A 172 -4.09 -2.32 -2.25
N PHE A 173 -3.60 -1.27 -1.59
CA PHE A 173 -4.45 -0.24 -0.98
C PHE A 173 -4.19 1.18 -1.47
N VAL A 174 -3.01 1.46 -2.03
CA VAL A 174 -2.60 2.83 -2.41
C VAL A 174 -2.72 3.02 -3.92
N LYS A 175 -2.14 2.12 -4.71
CA LYS A 175 -2.12 2.23 -6.17
C LYS A 175 -3.54 1.98 -6.71
N PRO A 176 -4.16 2.95 -7.42
CA PRO A 176 -5.42 2.71 -8.09
C PRO A 176 -5.25 1.66 -9.20
N ALA A 177 -6.29 0.87 -9.44
CA ALA A 177 -6.28 -0.09 -10.54
C ALA A 177 -6.17 0.69 -11.87
N SER A 178 -5.05 0.51 -12.57
CA SER A 178 -4.85 1.10 -13.90
C SER A 178 -5.84 0.47 -14.89
N THR A 179 -6.39 1.28 -15.79
CA THR A 179 -7.29 0.82 -16.85
C THR A 179 -6.65 -0.27 -17.69
N GLY A 180 -5.35 -0.18 -17.97
CA GLY A 180 -4.60 -1.20 -18.70
C GLY A 180 -4.49 -2.53 -17.94
N PHE A 181 -4.30 -2.46 -16.62
CA PHE A 181 -4.26 -3.66 -15.77
C PHE A 181 -5.63 -4.35 -15.70
N LEU A 182 -6.70 -3.57 -15.52
CA LEU A 182 -8.07 -4.09 -15.52
C LEU A 182 -8.43 -4.74 -16.86
N LEU A 183 -8.01 -4.12 -17.96
CA LEU A 183 -8.26 -4.62 -19.32
C LEU A 183 -7.47 -5.90 -19.59
N GLN A 184 -6.22 -5.99 -19.11
CA GLN A 184 -5.45 -7.24 -19.19
C GLN A 184 -6.10 -8.37 -18.37
N GLN A 185 -6.61 -8.08 -17.17
CA GLN A 185 -7.36 -9.06 -16.38
C GLN A 185 -8.63 -9.53 -17.08
N LEU A 186 -9.34 -8.62 -17.76
CA LEU A 186 -10.52 -8.95 -18.55
C LEU A 186 -10.19 -9.89 -19.72
N PHE A 187 -9.05 -9.71 -20.39
CA PHE A 187 -8.67 -10.57 -21.50
C PHE A 187 -8.19 -11.97 -21.11
N VAL A 188 -7.82 -12.18 -19.85
CA VAL A 188 -7.50 -13.52 -19.33
C VAL A 188 -8.76 -14.33 -19.01
N LEU A 189 -9.89 -13.67 -18.75
CA LEU A 189 -11.18 -14.32 -18.45
C LEU A 189 -11.69 -15.11 -19.67
N PRO A 190 -12.43 -16.23 -19.49
CA PRO A 190 -13.05 -16.94 -20.60
C PRO A 190 -14.13 -16.09 -21.30
N HIS A 191 -14.34 -16.31 -22.60
CA HIS A 191 -15.22 -15.48 -23.44
C HIS A 191 -16.63 -15.28 -22.89
N HIS A 192 -17.22 -16.28 -22.22
CA HIS A 192 -18.55 -16.16 -21.63
C HIS A 192 -18.59 -15.20 -20.43
N GLU A 193 -17.53 -15.15 -19.61
CA GLU A 193 -17.41 -14.20 -18.50
C GLU A 193 -17.06 -12.80 -19.00
N GLN A 194 -16.30 -12.67 -20.09
CA GLN A 194 -16.01 -11.38 -20.73
C GLN A 194 -17.31 -10.67 -21.17
N LEU A 195 -18.24 -11.40 -21.80
CA LEU A 195 -19.53 -10.87 -22.22
C LEU A 195 -20.44 -10.51 -21.03
N ALA A 196 -20.41 -11.32 -19.97
CA ALA A 196 -21.14 -11.03 -18.73
C ALA A 196 -20.60 -9.76 -18.03
N PHE A 197 -19.28 -9.59 -18.01
CA PHE A 197 -18.64 -8.38 -17.51
C PHE A 197 -19.03 -7.16 -18.36
N LEU A 198 -19.01 -7.26 -19.69
CA LEU A 198 -19.41 -6.17 -20.57
C LEU A 198 -20.85 -5.70 -20.29
N GLY A 199 -21.79 -6.63 -20.11
CA GLY A 199 -23.18 -6.30 -19.80
C GLY A 199 -23.33 -5.58 -18.46
N THR A 200 -22.69 -6.09 -17.40
CA THR A 200 -22.70 -5.45 -16.08
C THR A 200 -22.00 -4.09 -16.06
N PHE A 201 -20.94 -3.93 -16.85
CA PHE A 201 -20.22 -2.67 -17.00
C PHE A 201 -21.08 -1.60 -17.68
N ILE A 202 -21.76 -1.95 -18.79
CA ILE A 202 -22.66 -1.03 -19.52
C ILE A 202 -23.87 -0.64 -18.67
N ASP A 203 -24.51 -1.59 -17.97
CA ASP A 203 -25.60 -1.29 -17.03
C ASP A 203 -25.12 -0.31 -15.93
N GLY A 204 -23.93 -0.55 -15.38
CA GLY A 204 -23.30 0.34 -14.41
C GLY A 204 -23.07 1.77 -14.93
N LEU A 205 -22.58 1.92 -16.17
CA LEU A 205 -22.39 3.22 -16.80
C LEU A 205 -23.71 3.94 -17.10
N THR A 206 -24.74 3.19 -17.49
CA THR A 206 -26.07 3.72 -17.78
C THR A 206 -26.74 4.25 -16.51
N ARG A 207 -26.66 3.49 -15.40
CA ARG A 207 -27.18 3.92 -14.09
C ARG A 207 -26.47 5.16 -13.53
N ARG A 208 -25.19 5.32 -13.85
CA ARG A 208 -24.40 6.52 -13.47
C ARG A 208 -24.65 7.71 -14.40
N GLY A 209 -25.46 7.55 -15.47
CA GLY A 209 -25.77 8.60 -16.43
C GLY A 209 -24.61 8.96 -17.37
N VAL A 210 -23.57 8.12 -17.43
CA VAL A 210 -22.39 8.35 -18.28
C VAL A 210 -22.68 7.92 -19.72
N LEU A 211 -23.49 6.87 -19.89
CA LEU A 211 -23.91 6.37 -21.20
C LEU A 211 -25.42 6.57 -21.39
N PRO A 212 -25.88 7.21 -22.48
CA PRO A 212 -27.30 7.36 -22.76
C PRO A 212 -27.95 6.01 -23.08
N ALA A 213 -29.18 5.81 -22.59
CA ALA A 213 -29.89 4.53 -22.70
C ALA A 213 -30.09 4.06 -24.15
N THR A 214 -30.20 5.00 -25.09
CA THR A 214 -30.34 4.76 -26.54
C THR A 214 -29.15 3.98 -27.13
N LEU A 215 -27.95 4.17 -26.58
CA LEU A 215 -26.75 3.47 -27.03
C LEU A 215 -26.50 2.18 -26.24
N SER A 216 -27.05 2.06 -25.03
CA SER A 216 -26.85 0.90 -24.16
C SER A 216 -27.59 -0.35 -24.64
N GLN A 217 -28.83 -0.21 -25.10
CA GLN A 217 -29.69 -1.34 -25.48
C GLN A 217 -29.13 -2.15 -26.66
N PRO A 218 -28.70 -1.53 -27.78
CA PRO A 218 -28.15 -2.29 -28.91
C PRO A 218 -26.89 -3.08 -28.56
N ILE A 219 -26.07 -2.57 -27.63
CA ILE A 219 -24.83 -3.22 -27.21
C ILE A 219 -25.11 -4.40 -26.28
N LEU A 220 -26.11 -4.25 -25.38
CA LEU A 220 -26.57 -5.35 -24.52
C LEU A 220 -27.19 -6.48 -25.36
N ASP A 221 -28.02 -6.14 -26.35
CA ASP A 221 -28.60 -7.11 -27.27
C ASP A 221 -27.53 -7.87 -28.07
N PHE A 222 -26.51 -7.15 -28.57
CA PHE A 222 -25.37 -7.75 -29.24
C PHE A 222 -24.58 -8.70 -28.32
N ALA A 223 -24.33 -8.29 -27.07
CA ALA A 223 -23.63 -9.13 -26.10
C ALA A 223 -24.43 -10.40 -25.76
N GLU A 224 -25.76 -10.30 -25.66
CA GLU A 224 -26.63 -11.45 -25.42
C GLU A 224 -26.67 -12.40 -26.62
N GLN A 225 -26.69 -11.85 -27.85
CA GLN A 225 -26.62 -12.65 -29.08
C GLN A 225 -25.29 -13.39 -29.19
N ALA A 226 -24.17 -12.72 -28.90
CA ALA A 226 -22.84 -13.33 -28.87
C ALA A 226 -22.71 -14.42 -27.78
N ARG A 227 -23.40 -14.25 -26.64
CA ARG A 227 -23.44 -15.27 -25.58
C ARG A 227 -24.21 -16.52 -26.03
N LYS A 228 -25.35 -16.33 -26.70
CA LYS A 228 -26.16 -17.44 -27.23
C LYS A 228 -25.41 -18.24 -28.30
N SER A 229 -24.72 -17.56 -29.23
CA SER A 229 -23.91 -18.24 -30.24
C SER A 229 -22.73 -19.00 -29.66
N ALA A 230 -22.05 -18.46 -28.65
CA ALA A 230 -20.97 -19.15 -27.95
C ALA A 230 -21.46 -20.40 -27.18
N ALA A 231 -22.64 -20.35 -26.56
CA ALA A 231 -23.23 -21.50 -25.87
C ALA A 231 -23.64 -22.62 -26.83
N ILE A 232 -24.14 -22.26 -28.02
CA ILE A 232 -24.46 -23.23 -29.08
C ILE A 232 -23.18 -23.90 -29.59
N ALA A 233 -22.12 -23.12 -29.79
CA ALA A 233 -20.82 -23.66 -30.24
C ALA A 233 -20.18 -24.62 -29.21
N SER A 234 -20.35 -24.39 -27.90
CA SER A 234 -19.86 -25.34 -26.89
C SER A 234 -20.67 -26.63 -26.87
N SER A 235 -22.00 -26.57 -27.01
CA SER A 235 -22.85 -27.76 -27.06
C SER A 235 -22.56 -28.66 -28.27
N LEU A 236 -22.12 -28.08 -29.38
CA LEU A 236 -21.73 -28.83 -30.59
C LEU A 236 -20.36 -29.53 -30.47
N ASN A 237 -19.50 -29.10 -29.54
CA ASN A 237 -18.18 -29.70 -29.32
C ASN A 237 -18.21 -30.90 -28.36
N ASP A 238 -19.22 -31.00 -27.49
CA ASP A 238 -19.40 -32.15 -26.59
C ASP A 238 -20.00 -33.38 -27.31
N ASP A 239 -20.53 -33.21 -28.52
CA ASP A 239 -21.12 -34.27 -29.35
C ASP A 239 -20.13 -34.93 -30.32
N LEU A 240 -18.84 -34.56 -30.31
CA LEU A 240 -17.81 -35.23 -31.11
C LEU A 240 -17.27 -36.47 -30.37
N PRO A 241 -17.48 -37.70 -30.89
CA PRO A 241 -16.92 -38.90 -30.28
C PRO A 241 -15.40 -38.82 -30.30
N ASN A 242 -14.76 -39.17 -29.16
CA ASN A 242 -13.31 -39.30 -29.06
C ASN A 242 -12.78 -40.14 -30.22
N PRO A 243 -11.74 -39.69 -30.94
CA PRO A 243 -11.13 -40.50 -31.99
C PRO A 243 -10.52 -41.77 -31.36
N PRO A 244 -10.55 -42.90 -32.08
CA PRO A 244 -10.08 -44.19 -31.61
C PRO A 244 -8.57 -44.23 -31.33
#